data_AF-A0A376G4E2-F1
#
_entry.id   AF-A0A376G4E2-F1
#
_cell.length_a   1.000
_cell.length_b   1.000
_cell.length_c   1.000
_cell.angle_alpha   90.00
_cell.angle_beta   90.00
_cell.angle_gamma   90.00
#
_symmetry.space_group_name_H-M   'P 1'
#
loop_
_entity.id
_entity.type
_entity.pdbx_description
1 polymer ?
#
loop_
_entity_poly.entity_id
_entity_poly.type
_entity_poly.pdbx_seq_one_letter_code
_entity_poly.pdbx_strand_id
1 'polypeptide(L)'
;MKKSKILDFTTTEELMHFLVENQEENPLYKNVIKKFEYENELLKLQSELVNLQNWISTEKKKVAIIFEGRDASGKGGTIRRFREHLNPRSMRVVALNKPTEVEQNQWYFNRYIKELPNAGEIVFFDRSWYNRAVVEPVMGFCTEQQYEQFMVQVSEFEHMLYESGTYIIKLWFSVTKEEQQARFDSRLNNPLKKWKYSPVDAKGQELWDEFSHYINQMFTRTHNSFSPWIIVNANDKNTARLEAIRYVLSLFNYKGKEDAEVNLMVDPNVIERYYRMVKELNH
;
A
#
# COMPACT_ATOMS: atom_id res chain seq x y z
N MET A 1 -2.05 -5.99 -46.41
CA MET A 1 -0.58 -5.79 -46.35
C MET A 1 0.03 -5.72 -44.94
N LYS A 2 -0.65 -5.28 -43.87
CA LYS A 2 0.00 -5.07 -42.54
C LYS A 2 -0.05 -6.24 -41.53
N LYS A 3 -0.93 -7.24 -41.69
CA LYS A 3 -1.01 -8.39 -40.75
C LYS A 3 0.20 -9.33 -40.79
N SER A 4 0.98 -9.35 -41.88
CA SER A 4 2.16 -10.24 -41.97
C SER A 4 3.30 -9.75 -41.08
N LYS A 5 3.46 -8.43 -40.90
CA LYS A 5 4.62 -7.84 -40.20
C LYS A 5 4.76 -8.22 -38.72
N ILE A 6 3.66 -8.46 -37.99
CA ILE A 6 3.74 -8.79 -36.56
C ILE A 6 4.32 -10.20 -36.34
N LEU A 7 4.06 -11.13 -37.28
CA LEU A 7 4.59 -12.50 -37.22
C LEU A 7 6.08 -12.57 -37.61
N ASP A 8 6.61 -11.49 -38.18
CA ASP A 8 8.00 -11.40 -38.65
C ASP A 8 8.95 -10.88 -37.56
N PHE A 9 8.42 -10.37 -36.42
CA PHE A 9 9.26 -9.89 -35.31
C PHE A 9 9.86 -11.04 -34.53
N THR A 10 11.17 -10.98 -34.31
CA THR A 10 11.94 -12.02 -33.61
C THR A 10 12.37 -11.59 -32.22
N THR A 11 12.34 -10.29 -31.93
CA THR A 11 12.71 -9.73 -30.63
C THR A 11 11.59 -8.88 -30.02
N THR A 12 11.60 -8.75 -28.70
CA THR A 12 10.68 -7.86 -27.99
C THR A 12 10.90 -6.39 -28.36
N GLU A 13 12.14 -5.99 -28.64
CA GLU A 13 12.48 -4.62 -29.07
C GLU A 13 11.83 -4.27 -30.41
N GLU A 14 11.92 -5.16 -31.40
CA GLU A 14 11.27 -4.98 -32.72
C GLU A 14 9.75 -4.82 -32.60
N LEU A 15 9.12 -5.67 -31.79
CA LEU A 15 7.69 -5.60 -31.52
C LEU A 15 7.31 -4.28 -30.85
N MET A 16 8.07 -3.86 -29.83
CA MET A 16 7.79 -2.64 -29.09
C MET A 16 7.99 -1.38 -29.95
N HIS A 17 9.04 -1.35 -30.78
CA HIS A 17 9.26 -0.26 -31.73
C HIS A 17 8.07 -0.11 -32.68
N PHE A 18 7.60 -1.21 -33.27
CA PHE A 18 6.42 -1.20 -34.14
C PHE A 18 5.18 -0.68 -33.41
N LEU A 19 4.92 -1.14 -32.19
CA LEU A 19 3.76 -0.71 -31.41
C LEU A 19 3.80 0.79 -31.13
N VAL A 20 4.97 1.34 -30.78
CA VAL A 20 5.16 2.77 -30.49
C VAL A 20 4.96 3.61 -31.75
N GLU A 21 5.54 3.22 -32.88
CA GLU A 21 5.38 3.94 -34.15
C GLU A 21 3.91 4.00 -34.61
N ASN A 22 3.13 2.96 -34.31
CA ASN A 22 1.75 2.81 -34.78
C ASN A 22 0.72 3.06 -33.65
N GLN A 23 1.13 3.66 -32.52
CA GLN A 23 0.29 3.75 -31.33
C GLN A 23 -1.02 4.54 -31.52
N GLU A 24 -1.05 5.47 -32.47
CA GLU A 24 -2.26 6.23 -32.83
C GLU A 24 -3.23 5.45 -33.71
N GLU A 25 -2.76 4.37 -34.37
CA GLU A 25 -3.60 3.56 -35.26
C GLU A 25 -4.55 2.65 -34.47
N ASN A 26 -4.20 2.24 -33.25
CA ASN A 26 -5.01 1.34 -32.44
C ASN A 26 -4.82 1.59 -30.92
N PRO A 27 -5.90 1.94 -30.18
CA PRO A 27 -5.84 2.12 -28.72
C PRO A 27 -5.30 0.90 -27.95
N LEU A 28 -5.42 -0.32 -28.50
CA LEU A 28 -4.85 -1.52 -27.91
C LEU A 28 -3.32 -1.47 -27.86
N TYR A 29 -2.65 -0.84 -28.83
CA TYR A 29 -1.19 -0.73 -28.83
C TYR A 29 -0.71 0.10 -27.64
N LYS A 30 -1.36 1.24 -27.37
CA LYS A 30 -1.10 2.05 -26.17
C LYS A 30 -1.24 1.24 -24.88
N ASN A 31 -2.27 0.39 -24.77
CA ASN A 31 -2.47 -0.45 -23.58
C ASN A 31 -1.39 -1.54 -23.44
N VAL A 32 -0.95 -2.15 -24.55
CA VAL A 32 0.13 -3.14 -24.55
C VAL A 32 1.46 -2.49 -24.15
N ILE A 33 1.77 -1.31 -24.71
CA ILE A 33 2.99 -0.55 -24.39
C ILE A 33 3.03 -0.21 -22.90
N LYS A 34 1.98 0.42 -22.37
CA LYS A 34 1.88 0.77 -20.95
C LYS A 34 2.04 -0.44 -20.03
N LYS A 35 1.45 -1.59 -20.42
CA LYS A 35 1.59 -2.81 -19.64
C LYS A 35 3.03 -3.32 -19.66
N PHE A 36 3.67 -3.31 -20.83
CA PHE A 36 5.07 -3.73 -20.97
C PHE A 36 6.01 -2.85 -20.14
N GLU A 37 5.86 -1.53 -20.22
CA GLU A 37 6.62 -0.56 -19.42
C GLU A 37 6.45 -0.81 -17.92
N TYR A 38 5.21 -0.97 -17.45
CA TYR A 38 4.92 -1.28 -16.05
C TYR A 38 5.57 -2.58 -15.58
N GLU A 39 5.46 -3.68 -16.35
CA GLU A 39 6.02 -4.97 -15.94
C GLU A 39 7.57 -4.94 -15.94
N ASN A 40 8.19 -4.23 -16.89
CA ASN A 40 9.65 -4.04 -16.91
C ASN A 40 10.15 -3.22 -15.72
N GLU A 41 9.47 -2.13 -15.39
CA GLU A 41 9.84 -1.31 -14.24
C GLU A 41 9.60 -2.05 -12.93
N LEU A 42 8.48 -2.78 -12.82
CA LEU A 42 8.18 -3.62 -11.67
C LEU A 42 9.26 -4.68 -11.45
N LEU A 43 9.73 -5.34 -12.51
CA LEU A 43 10.79 -6.34 -12.45
C LEU A 43 12.07 -5.77 -11.82
N LYS A 44 12.50 -4.58 -12.28
CA LYS A 44 13.68 -3.91 -11.73
C LYS A 44 13.50 -3.52 -10.27
N LEU A 45 12.34 -2.96 -9.91
CA LEU A 45 12.03 -2.62 -8.52
C LEU A 45 11.95 -3.87 -7.62
N GLN A 46 11.47 -4.99 -8.14
CA GLN A 46 11.43 -6.27 -7.41
C GLN A 46 12.83 -6.87 -7.22
N SER A 47 13.74 -6.69 -8.17
CA SER A 47 15.16 -7.00 -7.98
C SER A 47 15.74 -6.22 -6.79
N GLU A 48 15.44 -4.92 -6.72
CA GLU A 48 15.86 -4.07 -5.61
C GLU A 48 15.22 -4.47 -4.27
N LEU A 49 13.98 -4.95 -4.28
CA LEU A 49 13.34 -5.51 -3.08
C LEU A 49 14.05 -6.78 -2.57
N VAL A 50 14.60 -7.61 -3.46
CA VAL A 50 15.42 -8.77 -3.08
C VAL A 50 16.73 -8.32 -2.42
N ASN A 51 17.39 -7.30 -2.99
CA ASN A 51 18.59 -6.70 -2.40
C ASN A 51 18.30 -6.13 -1.01
N LEU A 52 17.20 -5.38 -0.87
CA LEU A 52 16.74 -4.86 0.41
C LEU A 52 16.45 -5.97 1.42
N GLN A 53 15.76 -7.05 1.03
CA GLN A 53 15.44 -8.15 1.93
C GLN A 53 16.70 -8.86 2.44
N ASN A 54 17.68 -9.09 1.57
CA ASN A 54 18.95 -9.67 1.94
C ASN A 54 19.68 -8.79 2.97
N TRP A 55 19.72 -7.48 2.72
CA TRP A 55 20.30 -6.53 3.66
C TRP A 55 19.57 -6.50 5.01
N ILE A 56 18.23 -6.48 5.02
CA ILE A 56 17.42 -6.54 6.24
C ILE A 56 17.76 -7.78 7.06
N SER A 57 17.88 -8.94 6.41
CA SER A 57 18.20 -10.22 7.05
C SER A 57 19.61 -10.26 7.65
N THR A 58 20.61 -9.76 6.91
CA THR A 58 22.02 -9.69 7.35
C THR A 58 22.19 -8.70 8.49
N GLU A 59 21.63 -7.49 8.34
CA GLU A 59 21.72 -6.41 9.33
C GLU A 59 20.72 -6.54 10.48
N LYS A 60 19.94 -7.63 10.50
CA LYS A 60 18.95 -7.93 11.55
C LYS A 60 17.94 -6.82 11.80
N LYS A 61 17.57 -6.07 10.74
CA LYS A 61 16.55 -5.02 10.84
C LYS A 61 15.16 -5.64 11.03
N LYS A 62 14.27 -4.94 11.73
CA LYS A 62 12.87 -5.31 11.93
C LYS A 62 12.01 -4.35 11.12
N VAL A 63 11.29 -4.82 10.10
CA VAL A 63 10.53 -3.93 9.21
C VAL A 63 9.06 -4.30 9.18
N ALA A 64 8.20 -3.37 9.59
CA ALA A 64 6.74 -3.48 9.50
C ALA A 64 6.22 -2.45 8.48
N ILE A 65 5.53 -2.94 7.45
CA ILE A 65 4.92 -2.09 6.42
C ILE A 65 3.40 -2.21 6.54
N ILE A 66 2.77 -1.10 6.90
CA ILE A 66 1.34 -0.99 7.17
C ILE A 66 0.64 -0.45 5.93
N PHE A 67 -0.31 -1.22 5.40
CA PHE A 67 -1.15 -0.83 4.29
C PHE A 67 -2.54 -0.49 4.83
N GLU A 68 -2.83 0.80 4.90
CA GLU A 68 -4.16 1.32 5.17
C GLU A 68 -4.71 2.06 3.95
N GLY A 69 -5.98 2.42 4.00
CA GLY A 69 -6.68 3.06 2.89
C GLY A 69 -8.10 2.55 2.74
N ARG A 70 -8.90 3.28 1.97
CA ARG A 70 -10.30 2.94 1.71
C ARG A 70 -10.44 1.55 1.07
N ASP A 71 -11.62 0.96 1.16
CA ASP A 71 -11.92 -0.25 0.43
C ASP A 71 -11.79 -0.02 -1.08
N ALA A 72 -11.33 -1.07 -1.76
CA ALA A 72 -10.92 -1.03 -3.16
C ALA A 72 -9.76 -0.09 -3.53
N SER A 73 -9.04 0.51 -2.58
CA SER A 73 -7.90 1.40 -2.89
C SER A 73 -6.69 0.71 -3.53
N GLY A 74 -6.52 -0.60 -3.35
CA GLY A 74 -5.48 -1.38 -4.03
C GLY A 74 -4.47 -2.09 -3.14
N LYS A 75 -4.54 -1.91 -1.81
CA LYS A 75 -3.65 -2.50 -0.77
C LYS A 75 -3.16 -3.92 -1.08
N GLY A 76 -4.05 -4.92 -1.04
CA GLY A 76 -3.65 -6.32 -1.26
C GLY A 76 -3.06 -6.61 -2.64
N GLY A 77 -3.41 -5.81 -3.67
CA GLY A 77 -2.77 -5.90 -4.99
C GLY A 77 -1.32 -5.41 -4.96
N THR A 78 -1.05 -4.37 -4.18
CA THR A 78 0.29 -3.85 -3.96
C THR A 78 1.13 -4.78 -3.10
N ILE A 79 0.59 -5.29 -1.98
CA ILE A 79 1.25 -6.30 -1.15
C ILE A 79 1.64 -7.53 -1.99
N ARG A 80 0.75 -7.96 -2.91
CA ARG A 80 1.05 -9.06 -3.83
C ARG A 80 2.31 -8.78 -4.68
N ARG A 81 2.48 -7.55 -5.19
CA ARG A 81 3.64 -7.18 -6.00
C ARG A 81 4.90 -7.01 -5.17
N PHE A 82 4.81 -6.48 -3.95
CA PHE A 82 5.95 -6.43 -3.02
C PHE A 82 6.52 -7.83 -2.76
N ARG A 83 5.65 -8.80 -2.47
CA ARG A 83 6.09 -10.12 -1.99
C ARG A 83 6.40 -11.14 -3.09
N GLU A 84 6.13 -10.81 -4.35
CA GLU A 84 6.08 -11.78 -5.47
C GLU A 84 7.38 -12.58 -5.64
N HIS A 85 8.52 -11.93 -5.41
CA HIS A 85 9.85 -12.53 -5.55
C HIS A 85 10.68 -12.52 -4.25
N LEU A 86 10.08 -12.15 -3.12
CA LEU A 86 10.76 -12.16 -1.83
C LEU A 86 10.87 -13.58 -1.25
N ASN A 87 11.96 -13.86 -0.54
CA ASN A 87 12.16 -15.11 0.17
C ASN A 87 11.09 -15.27 1.27
N PRO A 88 10.23 -16.30 1.21
CA PRO A 88 9.12 -16.49 2.16
C PRO A 88 9.57 -16.81 3.59
N ARG A 89 10.84 -17.16 3.83
CA ARG A 89 11.35 -17.47 5.18
C ARG A 89 11.58 -16.23 6.05
N SER A 90 11.74 -15.07 5.41
CA SER A 90 12.05 -13.79 6.08
C SER A 90 11.03 -12.72 5.73
N MET A 91 9.83 -13.13 5.28
CA MET A 91 8.71 -12.23 5.07
C MET A 91 7.39 -12.87 5.48
N ARG A 92 6.46 -12.07 5.98
CA ARG A 92 5.10 -12.51 6.33
C ARG A 92 4.06 -11.48 5.90
N VAL A 93 2.85 -11.95 5.62
CA VAL A 93 1.69 -11.09 5.41
C VAL A 93 0.68 -11.35 6.52
N VAL A 94 0.30 -10.29 7.22
CA VAL A 94 -0.65 -10.31 8.32
C VAL A 94 -1.96 -9.72 7.81
N ALA A 95 -3.01 -10.52 7.81
CA ALA A 95 -4.37 -10.13 7.45
C ALA A 95 -5.33 -10.74 8.47
N LEU A 96 -5.40 -10.12 9.66
CA LEU A 96 -6.18 -10.65 10.77
C LEU A 96 -7.68 -10.52 10.48
N ASN A 97 -8.45 -11.55 10.83
CA ASN A 97 -9.91 -11.50 10.84
C ASN A 97 -10.43 -10.61 11.99
N LYS A 98 -11.75 -10.40 12.02
CA LYS A 98 -12.44 -9.78 13.17
C LYS A 98 -11.97 -10.42 14.49
N PRO A 99 -11.78 -9.62 15.57
CA PRO A 99 -11.28 -10.14 16.83
C PRO A 99 -12.28 -11.15 17.43
N THR A 100 -11.75 -12.24 17.98
CA THR A 100 -12.49 -13.20 18.80
C THR A 100 -12.98 -12.55 20.09
N GLU A 101 -13.94 -13.17 20.78
CA GLU A 101 -14.43 -12.68 22.08
C GLU A 101 -13.30 -12.50 23.10
N VAL A 102 -12.32 -13.42 23.11
CA VAL A 102 -11.14 -13.30 23.97
C VAL A 102 -10.28 -12.10 23.58
N GLU A 103 -10.01 -11.90 22.29
CA GLU A 103 -9.22 -10.75 21.80
C GLU A 103 -9.93 -9.41 22.03
N GLN A 104 -11.27 -9.36 21.98
CA GLN A 104 -12.05 -8.15 22.26
C GLN A 104 -11.92 -7.69 23.71
N ASN A 105 -11.70 -8.63 24.63
CA ASN A 105 -11.53 -8.36 26.06
C ASN A 105 -10.04 -8.23 26.49
N GLN A 106 -9.12 -8.27 25.53
CA GLN A 106 -7.69 -8.01 25.76
C GLN A 106 -7.36 -6.54 25.51
N TRP A 107 -6.16 -6.12 25.92
CA TRP A 107 -5.58 -4.90 25.41
C TRP A 107 -5.50 -4.98 23.88
N TYR A 108 -6.00 -3.94 23.19
CA TYR A 108 -6.23 -3.97 21.74
C TYR A 108 -5.00 -4.35 20.91
N PHE A 109 -3.82 -3.90 21.32
CA PHE A 109 -2.58 -4.15 20.60
C PHE A 109 -2.03 -5.57 20.79
N ASN A 110 -2.49 -6.34 21.79
CA ASN A 110 -1.95 -7.68 22.09
C ASN A 110 -1.93 -8.62 20.89
N ARG A 111 -3.00 -8.63 20.10
CA ARG A 111 -3.10 -9.49 18.92
C ARG A 111 -2.12 -9.10 17.82
N TYR A 112 -1.82 -7.81 17.69
CA TYR A 112 -0.89 -7.29 16.69
C TYR A 112 0.58 -7.43 17.13
N ILE A 113 0.85 -7.36 18.44
CA ILE A 113 2.20 -7.54 19.00
C ILE A 113 2.78 -8.91 18.62
N LYS A 114 1.95 -9.96 18.64
CA LYS A 114 2.34 -11.32 18.23
C LYS A 114 2.79 -11.41 16.77
N GLU A 115 2.37 -10.45 15.95
CA GLU A 115 2.61 -10.42 14.52
C GLU A 115 3.76 -9.50 14.12
N LEU A 116 4.39 -8.79 15.06
CA LEU A 116 5.49 -7.88 14.77
C LEU A 116 6.71 -8.60 14.15
N PRO A 117 7.52 -7.89 13.34
CA PRO A 117 8.72 -8.48 12.71
C PRO A 117 9.77 -8.90 13.75
N ASN A 118 10.32 -10.11 13.57
CA ASN A 118 11.57 -10.48 14.23
C ASN A 118 12.77 -9.84 13.53
N ALA A 119 13.94 -9.95 14.16
CA ALA A 119 15.20 -9.50 13.58
C ALA A 119 15.49 -10.18 12.24
N GLY A 120 15.57 -9.38 11.17
CA GLY A 120 15.75 -9.86 9.81
C GLY A 120 14.47 -10.15 9.04
N GLU A 121 13.29 -9.78 9.57
CA GLU A 121 12.00 -9.99 8.92
C GLU A 121 11.38 -8.70 8.36
N ILE A 122 10.66 -8.86 7.25
CA ILE A 122 9.71 -7.88 6.72
C ILE A 122 8.29 -8.40 6.91
N VAL A 123 7.44 -7.64 7.60
CA VAL A 123 6.04 -7.99 7.81
C VAL A 123 5.14 -6.97 7.14
N PHE A 124 4.30 -7.44 6.22
CA PHE A 124 3.29 -6.62 5.53
C PHE A 124 1.95 -6.78 6.24
N PHE A 125 1.40 -5.68 6.75
CA PHE A 125 0.08 -5.64 7.39
C PHE A 125 -0.96 -5.19 6.36
N ASP A 126 -1.85 -6.09 5.92
CA ASP A 126 -3.05 -5.76 5.12
C ASP A 126 -4.17 -5.36 6.09
N ARG A 127 -4.28 -4.05 6.32
CA ARG A 127 -4.86 -3.45 7.54
C ARG A 127 -4.06 -3.78 8.79
N SER A 128 -4.30 -3.02 9.85
CA SER A 128 -3.48 -3.04 11.06
C SER A 128 -4.30 -2.65 12.30
N TRP A 129 -3.62 -2.27 13.38
CA TRP A 129 -4.24 -1.63 14.54
C TRP A 129 -5.01 -0.35 14.18
N TYR A 130 -4.75 0.28 13.03
CA TYR A 130 -5.54 1.42 12.54
C TYR A 130 -6.98 1.07 12.12
N ASN A 131 -7.39 -0.20 12.16
CA ASN A 131 -8.81 -0.54 12.09
C ASN A 131 -9.64 0.25 13.12
N ARG A 132 -9.12 0.41 14.35
CA ARG A 132 -9.77 1.20 15.40
C ARG A 132 -9.76 2.71 15.16
N ALA A 133 -8.87 3.20 14.31
CA ALA A 133 -8.82 4.62 13.98
C ALA A 133 -9.91 5.04 12.97
N VAL A 134 -10.41 4.10 12.18
CA VAL A 134 -11.24 4.39 11.01
C VAL A 134 -12.47 3.48 10.91
N VAL A 135 -12.28 2.18 10.68
CA VAL A 135 -13.40 1.27 10.37
C VAL A 135 -14.26 1.00 11.60
N GLU A 136 -13.64 0.72 12.75
CA GLU A 136 -14.39 0.38 13.96
C GLU A 136 -15.32 1.51 14.44
N PRO A 137 -14.89 2.79 14.54
CA PRO A 137 -15.78 3.85 15.00
C PRO A 137 -16.91 4.17 14.00
N VAL A 138 -16.62 4.21 12.68
CA VAL A 138 -17.64 4.45 11.64
C VAL A 138 -18.72 3.36 11.63
N MET A 139 -18.32 2.12 11.89
CA MET A 139 -19.23 0.96 11.84
C MET A 139 -19.82 0.60 13.20
N GLY A 140 -19.48 1.33 14.27
CA GLY A 140 -19.92 1.03 15.64
C GLY A 140 -19.35 -0.26 16.22
N PHE A 141 -18.16 -0.69 15.78
CA PHE A 141 -17.46 -1.88 16.31
C PHE A 141 -16.57 -1.58 17.52
N CYS A 142 -16.44 -0.32 17.90
CA CYS A 142 -15.83 0.10 19.16
C CYS A 142 -16.66 1.22 19.81
N THR A 143 -16.56 1.37 21.13
CA THR A 143 -17.13 2.52 21.85
C THR A 143 -16.29 3.77 21.60
N GLU A 144 -16.88 4.95 21.83
CA GLU A 144 -16.15 6.23 21.79
C GLU A 144 -14.95 6.23 22.75
N GLN A 145 -15.11 5.66 23.94
CA GLN A 145 -14.02 5.52 24.91
C GLN A 145 -12.89 4.63 24.37
N GLN A 146 -13.20 3.52 23.71
CA GLN A 146 -12.18 2.64 23.10
C GLN A 146 -11.45 3.33 21.94
N TYR A 147 -12.17 4.11 21.13
CA TYR A 147 -11.59 4.93 20.07
C TYR A 147 -10.60 5.95 20.64
N GLU A 148 -11.03 6.77 21.60
CA GLU A 148 -10.18 7.81 22.19
C GLU A 148 -8.96 7.21 22.91
N GLN A 149 -9.15 6.11 23.64
CA GLN A 149 -8.05 5.39 24.26
C GLN A 149 -7.03 4.91 23.22
N PHE A 150 -7.48 4.32 22.12
CA PHE A 150 -6.60 3.90 21.02
C PHE A 150 -5.85 5.08 20.41
N MET A 151 -6.54 6.18 20.14
CA MET A 151 -5.96 7.37 19.52
C MET A 151 -4.89 8.04 20.38
N VAL A 152 -4.96 7.90 21.70
CA VAL A 152 -3.90 8.30 22.63
C VAL A 152 -2.76 7.29 22.65
N GLN A 153 -3.07 5.99 22.70
CA GLN A 153 -2.06 4.94 22.88
C GLN A 153 -1.23 4.62 21.63
N VAL A 154 -1.79 4.77 20.43
CA VAL A 154 -1.15 4.28 19.20
C VAL A 154 0.19 4.96 18.91
N SER A 155 0.32 6.26 19.16
CA SER A 155 1.58 6.99 18.97
C SER A 155 2.66 6.50 19.94
N GLU A 156 2.31 6.26 21.20
CA GLU A 156 3.22 5.70 22.21
C GLU A 156 3.61 4.26 21.89
N PHE A 157 2.64 3.45 21.43
CA PHE A 157 2.90 2.09 20.97
C PHE A 157 3.92 2.07 19.83
N GLU A 158 3.73 2.91 18.81
CA GLU A 158 4.68 3.02 17.70
C GLU A 158 6.03 3.59 18.13
N HIS A 159 6.06 4.51 19.11
CA HIS A 159 7.30 5.06 19.65
C HIS A 159 8.14 3.97 20.33
N MET A 160 7.53 3.13 21.19
CA MET A 160 8.22 2.00 21.82
C MET A 160 8.81 1.04 20.78
N LEU A 161 8.10 0.79 19.68
CA LEU A 161 8.60 -0.05 18.59
C LEU A 161 9.76 0.61 17.84
N TYR A 162 9.66 1.91 17.58
CA TYR A 162 10.73 2.70 16.96
C TYR A 162 12.00 2.70 17.82
N GLU A 163 11.90 2.95 19.12
CA GLU A 163 13.04 2.90 20.06
C GLU A 163 13.66 1.49 20.14
N SER A 164 12.84 0.45 19.98
CA SER A 164 13.31 -0.93 19.86
C SER A 164 14.00 -1.23 18.51
N GLY A 165 14.09 -0.27 17.59
CA GLY A 165 14.73 -0.42 16.28
C GLY A 165 13.83 -1.07 15.21
N THR A 166 12.51 -1.01 15.37
CA THR A 166 11.54 -1.43 14.35
C THR A 166 11.24 -0.27 13.41
N TYR A 167 11.45 -0.47 12.11
CA TYR A 167 11.02 0.45 11.07
C TYR A 167 9.52 0.26 10.85
N ILE A 168 8.73 1.31 11.10
CA ILE A 168 7.29 1.32 10.84
C ILE A 168 7.03 2.23 9.63
N ILE A 169 6.56 1.63 8.55
CA ILE A 169 6.26 2.35 7.30
C ILE A 169 4.75 2.34 7.11
N LYS A 170 4.10 3.51 7.26
CA LYS A 170 2.65 3.65 7.18
C LYS A 170 2.22 4.23 5.83
N LEU A 171 1.59 3.39 5.01
CA LEU A 171 1.09 3.75 3.68
C LEU A 171 -0.43 3.85 3.71
N TRP A 172 -0.97 5.00 3.30
CA TRP A 172 -2.39 5.22 3.10
C TRP A 172 -2.72 5.30 1.61
N PHE A 173 -3.40 4.29 1.08
CA PHE A 173 -3.84 4.25 -0.31
C PHE A 173 -5.12 5.07 -0.48
N SER A 174 -4.98 6.24 -1.12
CA SER A 174 -6.07 7.17 -1.42
C SER A 174 -6.65 6.92 -2.80
N VAL A 175 -7.98 6.91 -2.91
CA VAL A 175 -8.71 6.85 -4.18
C VAL A 175 -9.83 7.86 -4.14
N THR A 176 -10.24 8.37 -5.30
CA THR A 176 -11.45 9.21 -5.37
C THR A 176 -12.71 8.37 -5.13
N LYS A 177 -13.80 9.04 -4.80
CA LYS A 177 -15.10 8.39 -4.57
C LYS A 177 -15.58 7.69 -5.85
N GLU A 178 -15.36 8.34 -7.00
CA GLU A 178 -15.72 7.85 -8.32
C GLU A 178 -14.90 6.61 -8.68
N GLU A 179 -13.58 6.63 -8.46
CA GLU A 179 -12.72 5.48 -8.74
C GLU A 179 -13.04 4.31 -7.79
N GLN A 180 -13.37 4.59 -6.53
CA GLN A 180 -13.83 3.54 -5.62
C GLN A 180 -15.11 2.88 -6.14
N GLN A 181 -16.09 3.67 -6.60
CA GLN A 181 -17.35 3.15 -7.14
C GLN A 181 -17.10 2.30 -8.39
N ALA A 182 -16.32 2.81 -9.34
CA ALA A 182 -15.96 2.07 -10.56
C ALA A 182 -15.29 0.72 -10.25
N ARG A 183 -14.46 0.67 -9.20
CA ARG A 183 -13.84 -0.58 -8.74
C ARG A 183 -14.80 -1.54 -8.08
N PHE A 184 -15.81 -1.06 -7.36
CA PHE A 184 -16.88 -1.92 -6.82
C PHE A 184 -17.70 -2.54 -7.94
N ASP A 185 -18.11 -1.74 -8.92
CA ASP A 185 -18.85 -2.24 -10.09
C ASP A 185 -18.04 -3.29 -10.86
N SER A 186 -16.75 -3.02 -11.07
CA SER A 186 -15.82 -3.98 -11.70
C SER A 186 -15.66 -5.29 -10.91
N ARG A 187 -15.72 -5.25 -9.57
CA ARG A 187 -15.66 -6.46 -8.73
C ARG A 187 -16.93 -7.28 -8.84
N LEU A 188 -18.10 -6.64 -8.81
CA LEU A 188 -19.39 -7.31 -8.95
C LEU A 188 -19.54 -7.99 -10.32
N ASN A 189 -19.01 -7.36 -11.36
CA ASN A 189 -19.03 -7.90 -12.73
C ASN A 189 -17.95 -8.96 -13.00
N ASN A 190 -17.04 -9.22 -12.06
CA ASN A 190 -15.97 -10.20 -12.23
C ASN A 190 -16.11 -11.37 -11.25
N PRO A 191 -16.40 -12.61 -11.72
CA PRO A 191 -16.65 -13.75 -10.85
C PRO A 191 -15.48 -14.09 -9.91
N LEU A 192 -14.23 -13.80 -10.31
CA LEU A 192 -13.03 -14.04 -9.50
C LEU A 192 -12.81 -12.97 -8.40
N LYS A 193 -13.57 -11.87 -8.44
CA LYS A 193 -13.43 -10.74 -7.51
C LYS A 193 -14.69 -10.47 -6.68
N LYS A 194 -15.81 -11.14 -6.96
CA LYS A 194 -17.08 -10.98 -6.21
C LYS A 194 -16.89 -11.15 -4.70
N TRP A 195 -16.06 -12.12 -4.28
CA TRP A 195 -15.76 -12.37 -2.86
C TRP A 195 -15.09 -11.17 -2.15
N LYS A 196 -14.52 -10.21 -2.90
CA LYS A 196 -13.89 -8.98 -2.37
C LYS A 196 -14.88 -7.85 -2.14
N TYR A 197 -16.18 -8.11 -2.25
CA TYR A 197 -17.22 -7.11 -2.00
C TYR A 197 -18.01 -7.55 -0.76
N SER A 198 -17.89 -6.76 0.32
CA SER A 198 -18.57 -7.01 1.59
C SER A 198 -19.74 -6.04 1.82
N PRO A 199 -20.69 -6.35 2.71
CA PRO A 199 -21.72 -5.39 3.13
C PRO A 199 -21.14 -4.12 3.77
N VAL A 200 -19.95 -4.20 4.38
CA VAL A 200 -19.23 -3.05 4.92
C VAL A 200 -18.74 -2.16 3.78
N ASP A 201 -18.25 -2.75 2.69
CA ASP A 201 -17.75 -2.03 1.53
C ASP A 201 -18.87 -1.21 0.85
N ALA A 202 -20.09 -1.76 0.81
CA ALA A 202 -21.27 -1.08 0.27
C ALA A 202 -21.58 0.21 1.03
N LYS A 203 -21.46 0.18 2.37
CA LYS A 203 -21.62 1.38 3.22
C LYS A 203 -20.50 2.39 3.06
N GLY A 204 -19.33 1.99 2.53
CA GLY A 204 -18.19 2.89 2.32
C GLY A 204 -18.49 4.09 1.41
N GLN A 205 -19.42 3.92 0.45
CA GLN A 205 -19.88 5.00 -0.43
C GLN A 205 -20.89 5.94 0.24
N GLU A 206 -21.79 5.38 1.04
CA GLU A 206 -22.80 6.11 1.81
C GLU A 206 -22.14 6.94 2.92
N LEU A 207 -21.28 6.31 3.71
CA LEU A 207 -20.58 6.90 4.87
C LEU A 207 -19.26 7.58 4.48
N TRP A 208 -19.12 8.00 3.22
CA TRP A 208 -17.86 8.53 2.69
C TRP A 208 -17.28 9.66 3.54
N ASP A 209 -18.14 10.59 3.97
CA ASP A 209 -17.76 11.77 4.76
C ASP A 209 -17.41 11.40 6.20
N GLU A 210 -18.09 10.43 6.79
CA GLU A 210 -17.79 9.93 8.12
C GLU A 210 -16.44 9.20 8.14
N PHE A 211 -16.18 8.35 7.14
CA PHE A 211 -14.85 7.80 6.91
C PHE A 211 -13.81 8.91 6.76
N SER A 212 -14.10 9.94 5.95
CA SER A 212 -13.18 11.08 5.75
C SER A 212 -12.85 11.79 7.06
N HIS A 213 -13.84 11.97 7.93
CA HIS A 213 -13.66 12.56 9.25
C HIS A 213 -12.66 11.75 10.08
N TYR A 214 -12.89 10.44 10.27
CA TYR A 214 -12.01 9.60 11.07
C TYR A 214 -10.61 9.43 10.47
N ILE A 215 -10.50 9.41 9.13
CA ILE A 215 -9.20 9.41 8.43
C ILE A 215 -8.40 10.69 8.75
N ASN A 216 -9.06 11.84 8.71
CA ASN A 216 -8.41 13.12 9.04
C ASN A 216 -7.99 13.18 10.51
N GLN A 217 -8.82 12.66 11.42
CA GLN A 217 -8.48 12.53 12.85
C GLN A 217 -7.28 11.60 13.05
N MET A 218 -7.25 10.46 12.36
CA MET A 218 -6.14 9.52 12.36
C MET A 218 -4.84 10.20 11.93
N PHE A 219 -4.81 10.84 10.76
CA PHE A 219 -3.62 11.53 10.28
C PHE A 219 -3.15 12.62 11.24
N THR A 220 -4.07 13.47 11.70
CA THR A 220 -3.75 14.62 12.54
C THR A 220 -3.12 14.20 13.88
N ARG A 221 -3.56 13.09 14.46
CA ARG A 221 -3.14 12.65 15.80
C ARG A 221 -2.00 11.62 15.80
N THR A 222 -1.74 10.98 14.66
CA THR A 222 -0.79 9.84 14.58
C THR A 222 0.27 10.01 13.49
N HIS A 223 0.32 11.16 12.80
CA HIS A 223 1.44 11.52 11.95
C HIS A 223 2.58 12.09 12.80
N ASN A 224 3.68 11.33 12.90
CA ASN A 224 4.83 11.70 13.73
C ASN A 224 6.10 11.70 12.87
N SER A 225 7.17 12.34 13.35
CA SER A 225 8.46 12.39 12.62
C SER A 225 9.09 10.99 12.46
N PHE A 226 8.99 10.15 13.48
CA PHE A 226 9.54 8.79 13.53
C PHE A 226 8.63 7.72 12.90
N SER A 227 7.34 8.01 12.74
CA SER A 227 6.34 7.13 12.12
C SER A 227 5.38 7.99 11.28
N PRO A 228 5.83 8.52 10.14
CA PRO A 228 5.02 9.39 9.31
C PRO A 228 3.96 8.61 8.54
N TRP A 229 2.82 9.25 8.32
CA TRP A 229 1.84 8.83 7.33
C TRP A 229 2.24 9.28 5.92
N ILE A 230 2.20 8.34 4.99
CA ILE A 230 2.52 8.53 3.59
C ILE A 230 1.29 8.19 2.76
N ILE A 231 0.79 9.19 2.05
CA ILE A 231 -0.37 9.08 1.18
C ILE A 231 0.10 8.62 -0.19
N VAL A 232 -0.51 7.56 -0.69
CA VAL A 232 -0.29 7.00 -2.01
C VAL A 232 -1.53 7.30 -2.86
N ASN A 233 -1.40 8.15 -3.87
CA ASN A 233 -2.46 8.35 -4.87
C ASN A 233 -2.63 7.07 -5.68
N ALA A 234 -3.72 6.36 -5.37
CA ALA A 234 -3.95 5.00 -5.83
C ALA A 234 -5.02 4.90 -6.93
N ASN A 235 -5.36 6.02 -7.60
CA ASN A 235 -6.30 6.01 -8.70
C ASN A 235 -5.79 5.17 -9.88
N ASP A 236 -4.52 5.34 -10.27
CA ASP A 236 -3.83 4.38 -11.13
C ASP A 236 -3.16 3.29 -10.29
N LYS A 237 -3.62 2.04 -10.44
CA LYS A 237 -3.11 0.91 -9.64
C LYS A 237 -1.68 0.54 -9.97
N ASN A 238 -1.25 0.75 -11.21
CA ASN A 238 0.08 0.33 -11.66
C ASN A 238 1.11 1.30 -11.09
N THR A 239 0.91 2.60 -11.31
CA THR A 239 1.74 3.67 -10.74
C THR A 239 1.81 3.57 -9.22
N ALA A 240 0.67 3.43 -8.53
CA ALA A 240 0.65 3.34 -7.07
C ALA A 240 1.44 2.15 -6.50
N ARG A 241 1.57 1.04 -7.24
CA ARG A 241 2.39 -0.10 -6.82
C ARG A 241 3.87 0.22 -6.96
N LEU A 242 4.27 0.72 -8.13
CA LEU A 242 5.66 1.05 -8.41
C LEU A 242 6.16 2.12 -7.44
N GLU A 243 5.36 3.17 -7.22
CA GLU A 243 5.68 4.26 -6.33
C GLU A 243 5.71 3.87 -4.85
N ALA A 244 4.80 3.00 -4.40
CA ALA A 244 4.88 2.45 -3.04
C ALA A 244 6.18 1.65 -2.83
N ILE A 245 6.59 0.84 -3.81
CA ILE A 245 7.85 0.09 -3.77
C ILE A 245 9.04 1.05 -3.75
N ARG A 246 9.08 2.04 -4.66
CA ARG A 246 10.13 3.07 -4.68
C ARG A 246 10.23 3.78 -3.35
N TYR A 247 9.10 4.18 -2.76
CA TYR A 247 9.10 4.83 -1.45
C TYR A 247 9.76 3.96 -0.38
N VAL A 248 9.38 2.68 -0.27
CA VAL A 248 10.00 1.77 0.70
C VAL A 248 11.50 1.60 0.44
N LEU A 249 11.92 1.38 -0.81
CA LEU A 249 13.33 1.26 -1.19
C LEU A 249 14.12 2.54 -0.87
N SER A 250 13.49 3.71 -1.04
CA SER A 250 14.12 5.01 -0.81
C SER A 250 14.56 5.20 0.66
N LEU A 251 13.85 4.60 1.62
CA LEU A 251 14.10 4.73 3.07
C LEU A 251 15.36 4.02 3.57
N PHE A 252 15.93 3.10 2.80
CA PHE A 252 17.05 2.28 3.23
C PHE A 252 18.29 2.50 2.36
N ASN A 253 19.47 2.41 2.97
CA ASN A 253 20.75 2.43 2.25
C ASN A 253 21.33 1.01 2.20
N TYR A 254 20.65 0.11 1.50
CA TYR A 254 21.08 -1.27 1.35
C TYR A 254 22.24 -1.38 0.34
N LYS A 255 23.05 -2.44 0.47
CA LYS A 255 24.21 -2.67 -0.40
C LYS A 255 23.77 -2.87 -1.86
N GLY A 256 24.42 -2.16 -2.79
CA GLY A 256 24.17 -2.26 -4.23
C GLY A 256 23.06 -1.34 -4.74
N LYS A 257 22.49 -0.47 -3.88
CA LYS A 257 21.46 0.50 -4.27
C LYS A 257 21.98 1.53 -5.28
N GLU A 258 23.27 1.86 -5.20
CA GLU A 258 23.98 2.75 -6.12
C GLU A 258 24.05 2.22 -7.56
N ASP A 259 23.96 0.90 -7.73
CA ASP A 259 24.01 0.21 -9.03
C ASP A 259 22.59 -0.08 -9.59
N ALA A 260 21.54 0.47 -8.97
CA ALA A 260 20.17 0.20 -9.37
C ALA A 260 19.88 0.66 -10.82
N GLU A 261 19.39 -0.25 -11.66
CA GLU A 261 19.04 0.02 -13.06
C GLU A 261 17.67 0.72 -13.24
N VAL A 262 17.11 1.25 -12.15
CA VAL A 262 15.80 1.90 -12.08
C VAL A 262 15.87 3.13 -11.18
N ASN A 263 15.10 4.15 -11.53
CA ASN A 263 14.97 5.34 -10.69
C ASN A 263 14.24 4.98 -9.39
N LEU A 264 14.90 5.23 -8.25
CA LEU A 264 14.34 5.02 -6.91
C LEU A 264 13.72 6.28 -6.29
N MET A 265 13.80 7.42 -6.98
CA MET A 265 13.10 8.63 -6.59
C MET A 265 11.60 8.45 -6.81
N VAL A 266 10.80 8.87 -5.83
CA VAL A 266 9.34 8.81 -5.90
C VAL A 266 8.78 9.97 -6.70
N ASP A 267 7.69 9.74 -7.41
CA ASP A 267 6.88 10.82 -8.00
C ASP A 267 6.11 11.56 -6.88
N PRO A 268 6.40 12.85 -6.63
CA PRO A 268 5.74 13.62 -5.58
C PRO A 268 4.24 13.86 -5.84
N ASN A 269 3.74 13.64 -7.06
CA ASN A 269 2.30 13.67 -7.37
C ASN A 269 1.57 12.37 -6.99
N VAL A 270 2.33 11.34 -6.64
CA VAL A 270 1.80 10.02 -6.28
C VAL A 270 2.09 9.70 -4.82
N ILE A 271 3.28 10.03 -4.33
CA ILE A 271 3.71 9.82 -2.95
C ILE A 271 3.81 11.15 -2.24
N GLU A 272 2.93 11.36 -1.28
CA GLU A 272 2.88 12.57 -0.48
C GLU A 272 3.04 12.23 0.99
N ARG A 273 3.97 12.89 1.67
CA ARG A 273 3.98 12.88 3.14
C ARG A 273 2.78 13.71 3.61
N TYR A 274 1.99 13.18 4.54
CA TYR A 274 0.93 13.99 5.14
C TYR A 274 1.54 15.20 5.86
N TYR A 275 1.11 16.39 5.49
CA TYR A 275 1.38 17.61 6.25
C TYR A 275 0.08 18.09 6.87
N ARG A 276 0.13 18.43 8.15
CA ARG A 276 -1.02 19.03 8.81
C ARG A 276 -1.29 20.37 8.13
N MET A 277 -2.36 20.44 7.33
CA MET A 277 -2.82 21.73 6.83
C MET A 277 -3.23 22.57 8.03
N VAL A 278 -2.46 23.62 8.32
CA VAL A 278 -2.93 24.69 9.18
C VAL A 278 -4.07 25.32 8.41
N LYS A 279 -5.32 25.02 8.78
CA LYS A 279 -6.43 25.88 8.36
C LYS A 279 -6.03 27.28 8.83
N GLU A 280 -5.82 28.20 7.89
CA GLU A 280 -5.69 29.61 8.20
C GLU A 280 -6.83 29.96 9.15
N LEU A 281 -6.48 30.33 10.38
CA LEU A 281 -7.39 30.97 11.30
C LEU A 281 -7.64 32.36 10.70
N ASN A 282 -8.60 32.43 9.78
CA ASN A 282 -9.18 33.69 9.36
C ASN A 282 -9.86 34.28 10.60
N HIS A 283 -9.14 35.18 11.25
CA HIS A 283 -9.66 36.14 12.23
C HIS A 283 -10.52 37.20 11.54
#